data_AF-A0A453ARB3-F1
#
_entry.id   AF-A0A453ARB3-F1
#
_cell.length_a   1.000
_cell.length_b   1.000
_cell.length_c   1.000
_cell.angle_alpha   90.00
_cell.angle_beta   90.00
_cell.angle_gamma   90.00
#
_symmetry.space_group_name_H-M   'P 1'
#
loop_
_entity.id
_entity.type
_entity.pdbx_description
1 polymer ?
#
loop_
_entity_poly.entity_id
_entity_poly.type
_entity_poly.pdbx_seq_one_letter_code
_entity_poly.pdbx_strand_id
1 'polypeptide(L)'
;MLSATMLLSLGIGCHHELETARINDILGNIDANTGDPQVGWDTDEFLTDISEATLIMSSVVKNDGLAPGGFNFDAKLRRESTDVEDLFIAHISGMDTMARGLRNVAKLIEDGSLDELVRKRYQSFDTEIGAMIEAGKGDFETLEKKVLEWGEPTVPSGKQELAEMLFQSAL
;
A
#
# COMPACT_ATOMS: atom_id res chain seq x y z
N MET A 1 9.41 -16.37 -3.08
CA MET A 1 9.51 -15.46 -1.92
C MET A 1 10.29 -14.25 -2.39
N LEU A 2 9.62 -13.14 -2.68
CA LEU A 2 10.28 -11.91 -3.07
C LEU A 2 10.75 -11.19 -1.80
N SER A 3 12.01 -10.71 -1.78
CA SER A 3 12.42 -9.64 -0.87
C SER A 3 12.13 -8.33 -1.59
N ALA A 4 11.29 -7.49 -1.01
CA ALA A 4 11.01 -6.17 -1.55
C ALA A 4 11.97 -5.18 -0.90
N THR A 5 12.93 -4.67 -1.66
CA THR A 5 13.68 -3.45 -1.31
C THR A 5 12.77 -2.26 -1.57
N MET A 6 12.76 -1.25 -0.70
CA MET A 6 11.98 -0.01 -0.91
C MET A 6 12.62 0.85 -2.03
N LEU A 7 12.59 0.35 -3.27
CA LEU A 7 13.20 0.97 -4.43
C LEU A 7 12.29 2.06 -5.01
N LEU A 8 12.40 3.27 -4.46
CA LEU A 8 11.91 4.50 -5.10
C LEU A 8 12.57 4.76 -6.48
N SER A 9 13.69 4.10 -6.78
CA SER A 9 14.48 4.28 -8.01
C SER A 9 13.80 3.79 -9.30
N LEU A 10 12.72 3.00 -9.20
CA LEU A 10 11.95 2.53 -10.36
C LEU A 10 10.80 3.47 -10.75
N GLY A 11 10.60 4.58 -10.04
CA GLY A 11 9.51 5.52 -10.29
C GLY A 11 8.12 5.00 -9.88
N ILE A 12 8.10 3.94 -9.07
CA ILE A 12 6.90 3.31 -8.48
C ILE A 12 7.04 3.39 -6.96
N GLY A 13 5.95 3.71 -6.24
CA GLY A 13 5.96 3.76 -4.77
C GLY A 13 6.06 2.37 -4.14
N CYS A 14 6.69 2.23 -2.97
CA CYS A 14 6.95 0.90 -2.37
C CYS A 14 5.64 0.15 -2.07
N HIS A 15 4.61 0.86 -1.59
CA HIS A 15 3.28 0.28 -1.38
C HIS A 15 2.72 -0.47 -2.60
N HIS A 16 2.97 0.00 -3.83
CA HIS A 16 2.50 -0.68 -5.04
C HIS A 16 3.14 -2.06 -5.23
N GLU A 17 4.45 -2.18 -5.02
CA GLU A 17 5.17 -3.45 -5.14
C GLU A 17 4.72 -4.42 -4.05
N LEU A 18 4.49 -3.93 -2.83
CA LEU A 18 4.00 -4.77 -1.73
C LEU A 18 2.58 -5.26 -1.96
N GLU A 19 1.65 -4.41 -2.41
CA GLU A 19 0.29 -4.86 -2.75
C GLU A 19 0.32 -5.86 -3.91
N THR A 20 1.13 -5.62 -4.94
CA THR A 20 1.27 -6.55 -6.07
C THR A 20 1.82 -7.89 -5.62
N ALA A 21 2.86 -7.90 -4.77
CA ALA A 21 3.41 -9.12 -4.22
C ALA A 21 2.41 -9.86 -3.31
N ARG A 22 1.64 -9.12 -2.51
CA ARG A 22 0.62 -9.65 -1.59
C ARG A 22 -0.51 -10.34 -2.33
N ILE A 23 -1.13 -9.68 -3.31
CA ILE A 23 -2.28 -10.27 -4.05
C ILE A 23 -1.89 -11.48 -4.90
N ASN A 24 -0.60 -11.71 -5.11
CA ASN A 24 -0.06 -12.87 -5.82
C ASN A 24 0.60 -13.89 -4.87
N ASP A 25 0.45 -13.75 -3.55
CA ASP A 25 0.99 -14.66 -2.54
C ASP A 25 2.53 -14.85 -2.59
N ILE A 26 3.26 -13.81 -3.00
CA ILE A 26 4.73 -13.84 -3.12
C ILE A 26 5.46 -12.85 -2.21
N LEU A 27 4.73 -12.06 -1.41
CA LEU A 27 5.29 -11.16 -0.40
C LEU A 27 5.90 -11.98 0.75
N GLY A 28 7.22 -11.90 0.91
CA GLY A 28 7.95 -12.71 1.89
C GLY A 28 8.76 -11.92 2.91
N ASN A 29 9.56 -10.96 2.46
CA ASN A 29 10.44 -10.16 3.31
C ASN A 29 10.50 -8.72 2.79
N ILE A 30 10.78 -7.76 3.67
CA ILE A 30 10.93 -6.34 3.31
C ILE A 30 12.28 -5.83 3.80
N ASP A 31 13.05 -5.26 2.88
CA ASP A 31 14.24 -4.47 3.22
C ASP A 31 13.80 -3.01 3.42
N ALA A 32 13.77 -2.57 4.67
CA ALA A 32 13.22 -1.31 5.12
C ALA A 32 14.24 -0.17 5.03
N ASN A 33 14.23 0.51 3.89
CA ASN A 33 15.02 1.70 3.62
C ASN A 33 14.17 2.73 2.85
N THR A 34 14.76 3.83 2.40
CA THR A 34 14.12 4.77 1.47
C THR A 34 15.18 5.37 0.56
N GLY A 35 14.73 5.84 -0.60
CA GLY A 35 15.51 6.66 -1.52
C GLY A 35 15.20 8.16 -1.36
N ASP A 36 15.88 8.97 -2.16
CA ASP A 36 15.49 10.36 -2.41
C ASP A 36 14.84 10.44 -3.81
N PRO A 37 13.58 10.92 -3.94
CA PRO A 37 12.87 11.00 -5.23
C PRO A 37 13.56 11.86 -6.30
N GLN A 38 14.49 12.73 -5.91
CA GLN A 38 15.26 13.59 -6.82
C GLN A 38 16.60 12.97 -7.22
N VAL A 39 16.92 11.78 -6.68
CA VAL A 39 18.19 11.10 -6.83
C VAL A 39 17.96 9.75 -7.49
N GLY A 40 18.44 9.59 -8.73
CA GLY A 40 18.25 8.38 -9.55
C GLY A 40 19.18 7.21 -9.19
N TRP A 41 19.72 7.16 -7.99
CA TRP A 41 20.55 6.06 -7.49
C TRP A 41 20.19 5.73 -6.05
N ASP A 42 20.60 4.53 -5.60
CA ASP A 42 20.22 4.04 -4.28
C ASP A 42 20.95 4.79 -3.16
N THR A 43 20.19 5.44 -2.28
CA THR A 43 20.74 6.20 -1.15
C THR A 43 20.76 5.39 0.14
N ASP A 44 20.05 4.25 0.21
CA ASP A 44 19.90 3.38 1.38
C ASP A 44 19.64 4.16 2.68
N GLU A 45 18.67 5.09 2.66
CA GLU A 45 18.31 5.87 3.85
C GLU A 45 17.41 5.07 4.79
N PHE A 46 17.46 5.35 6.09
CA PHE A 46 16.43 4.83 6.99
C PHE A 46 15.11 5.51 6.65
N LEU A 47 14.02 4.74 6.57
CA LEU A 47 12.70 5.30 6.32
C LEU A 47 12.26 6.18 7.49
N THR A 48 11.97 7.45 7.20
CA THR A 48 11.42 8.42 8.16
C THR A 48 10.06 9.00 7.76
N ASP A 49 9.57 8.66 6.56
CA ASP A 49 8.23 9.08 6.12
C ASP A 49 7.15 8.18 6.74
N ILE A 50 6.39 8.77 7.66
CA ILE A 50 5.30 8.08 8.37
C ILE A 50 4.16 7.70 7.42
N SER A 51 3.92 8.49 6.37
CA SER A 51 2.85 8.20 5.40
C SER A 51 3.18 6.94 4.61
N GLU A 52 4.40 6.85 4.08
CA GLU A 52 4.87 5.67 3.35
C GLU A 52 4.91 4.45 4.28
N ALA A 53 5.43 4.60 5.51
CA ALA A 53 5.41 3.53 6.51
C ALA A 53 3.99 3.03 6.82
N THR A 54 3.00 3.93 6.88
CA THR A 54 1.59 3.57 7.09
C THR A 54 1.05 2.76 5.91
N LEU A 55 1.36 3.15 4.66
CA LEU A 55 0.95 2.39 3.47
C LEU A 55 1.62 1.00 3.45
N ILE A 56 2.91 0.92 3.72
CA ILE A 56 3.66 -0.35 3.77
C ILE A 56 3.08 -1.29 4.82
N MET A 57 2.83 -0.78 6.03
CA MET A 57 2.23 -1.58 7.09
C MET A 57 0.80 -2.01 6.76
N SER A 58 0.06 -1.25 5.93
CA SER A 58 -1.28 -1.64 5.46
C SER A 58 -1.21 -2.93 4.64
N SER A 59 -0.26 -3.01 3.70
CA SER A 59 -0.02 -4.24 2.92
C SER A 59 0.40 -5.41 3.80
N VAL A 60 1.27 -5.17 4.79
CA VAL A 60 1.74 -6.21 5.72
C VAL A 60 0.59 -6.75 6.57
N VAL A 61 -0.26 -5.88 7.12
CA VAL A 61 -1.43 -6.31 7.89
C VAL A 61 -2.41 -7.10 7.01
N LYS A 62 -2.66 -6.65 5.78
CA LYS A 62 -3.51 -7.37 4.81
C LYS A 62 -2.92 -8.71 4.35
N ASN A 63 -1.60 -8.90 4.47
CA ASN A 63 -0.90 -10.15 4.17
C ASN A 63 -0.89 -11.13 5.35
N ASP A 64 -1.54 -10.78 6.47
CA ASP A 64 -1.44 -11.53 7.74
C ASP A 64 0.00 -11.62 8.29
N GLY A 65 0.79 -10.55 8.05
CA GLY A 65 2.18 -10.46 8.46
C GLY A 65 3.18 -10.90 7.38
N LEU A 66 4.40 -11.25 7.81
CA LEU A 66 5.53 -11.56 6.91
C LEU A 66 6.19 -12.92 7.21
N ALA A 67 5.62 -13.76 8.08
CA ALA A 67 6.27 -15.01 8.46
C ALA A 67 6.55 -15.91 7.24
N PRO A 68 7.75 -16.50 7.10
CA PRO A 68 8.86 -16.53 8.07
C PRO A 68 9.86 -15.36 7.96
N GLY A 69 9.66 -14.43 7.04
CA GLY A 69 10.49 -13.23 6.89
C GLY A 69 10.14 -12.14 7.91
N GLY A 70 10.59 -10.93 7.64
CA GLY A 70 10.33 -9.77 8.48
C GLY A 70 10.81 -8.47 7.84
N PHE A 71 11.23 -7.55 8.71
CA PHE A 71 11.85 -6.30 8.30
C PHE A 71 13.35 -6.38 8.52
N ASN A 72 14.12 -6.18 7.45
CA ASN A 72 15.57 -6.02 7.50
C ASN A 72 15.90 -4.55 7.23
N PHE A 73 16.69 -3.90 8.08
CA PHE A 73 17.13 -2.52 7.82
C PHE A 73 18.36 -2.54 6.91
N ASP A 74 18.14 -2.74 5.61
CA ASP A 74 19.17 -2.58 4.58
C ASP A 74 19.39 -1.09 4.27
N ALA A 75 19.82 -0.37 5.31
CA ALA A 75 19.98 1.08 5.32
C ALA A 75 21.34 1.44 5.94
N LYS A 76 21.86 2.61 5.57
CA LYS A 76 23.16 3.11 6.03
C LYS A 76 23.07 4.53 6.57
N LEU A 77 23.99 4.83 7.49
CA LEU A 77 24.23 6.19 7.93
C LEU A 77 24.62 7.08 6.75
N ARG A 78 24.32 8.37 6.88
CA ARG A 78 24.84 9.35 5.92
C ARG A 78 26.36 9.40 6.05
N ARG A 79 27.05 9.70 4.95
CA ARG A 79 28.52 9.75 4.92
C ARG A 79 29.13 10.66 6.00
N GLU A 80 28.43 11.74 6.33
CA GLU A 80 28.87 12.74 7.32
C GLU A 80 28.42 12.40 8.76
N SER A 81 27.52 11.42 8.94
CA SER A 81 27.14 10.88 10.26
C SER A 81 28.20 9.85 10.67
N THR A 82 29.21 10.33 11.42
CA THR A 82 30.45 9.59 11.72
C THR A 82 30.58 9.18 13.17
N ASP A 83 29.66 9.61 14.03
CA ASP A 83 29.69 9.26 15.44
C ASP A 83 29.05 7.88 15.64
N VAL A 84 29.57 7.10 16.58
CA VAL A 84 29.06 5.74 16.85
C VAL A 84 27.59 5.78 17.30
N GLU A 85 27.16 6.85 17.98
CA GLU A 85 25.78 7.02 18.41
C GLU A 85 24.79 7.21 17.26
N ASP A 86 25.25 7.67 16.09
CA ASP A 86 24.41 7.83 14.90
C ASP A 86 23.81 6.49 14.46
N LEU A 87 24.52 5.37 14.67
CA LEU A 87 24.00 4.02 14.41
C LEU A 87 22.71 3.76 15.20
N PHE A 88 22.69 4.14 16.48
CA PHE A 88 21.52 3.92 17.33
C PHE A 88 20.39 4.89 16.97
N ILE A 89 20.73 6.16 16.75
CA ILE A 89 19.76 7.20 16.37
C ILE A 89 19.03 6.79 15.09
N ALA A 90 19.76 6.33 14.07
CA ALA A 90 19.19 5.95 12.79
C ALA A 90 18.25 4.72 12.89
N HIS A 91 18.68 3.66 13.60
CA HIS A 91 17.83 2.49 13.79
C HIS A 91 16.59 2.78 14.64
N ILE A 92 16.73 3.56 15.71
CA ILE A 92 15.57 3.98 16.52
C ILE A 92 14.58 4.76 15.65
N SER A 93 15.08 5.65 14.80
CA SER A 93 14.24 6.44 13.88
C SER A 93 13.47 5.55 12.90
N GLY A 94 14.15 4.60 12.23
CA GLY A 94 13.51 3.67 11.30
C GLY A 94 12.50 2.74 11.99
N MET A 95 12.88 2.16 13.13
CA MET A 95 12.02 1.29 13.93
C MET A 95 10.76 2.02 14.42
N ASP A 96 10.91 3.23 14.96
CA ASP A 96 9.78 4.01 15.46
C ASP A 96 8.87 4.47 14.31
N THR A 97 9.44 4.82 13.15
CA THR A 97 8.66 5.16 11.95
C THR A 97 7.77 4.01 11.49
N MET A 98 8.34 2.80 11.38
CA MET A 98 7.57 1.60 11.02
C MET A 98 6.52 1.24 12.08
N ALA A 99 6.86 1.34 13.37
CA ALA A 99 5.92 1.09 14.46
C ALA A 99 4.76 2.10 14.47
N ARG A 100 5.02 3.38 14.17
CA ARG A 100 3.99 4.40 13.98
C ARG A 100 3.09 4.08 12.80
N GLY A 101 3.67 3.68 11.66
CA GLY A 101 2.92 3.21 10.50
C GLY A 101 1.94 2.10 10.86
N LEU A 102 2.38 1.09 11.61
CA LEU A 102 1.52 -0.01 12.08
C LEU A 102 0.37 0.48 12.97
N ARG A 103 0.66 1.38 13.91
CA ARG A 103 -0.37 1.96 14.79
C ARG A 103 -1.39 2.77 14.01
N ASN A 104 -0.96 3.48 12.97
CA ASN A 104 -1.85 4.28 12.13
C ASN A 104 -2.74 3.38 11.26
N VAL A 105 -2.23 2.27 10.75
CA VAL A 105 -3.03 1.24 10.08
C VAL A 105 -4.13 0.69 11.00
N ALA A 106 -3.80 0.40 12.26
CA ALA A 106 -4.79 -0.07 13.22
C ALA A 106 -5.94 0.94 13.41
N LYS A 107 -5.64 2.25 13.50
CA LYS A 107 -6.65 3.31 13.56
C LYS A 107 -7.50 3.36 12.27
N LEU A 108 -6.87 3.25 11.11
CA LEU A 108 -7.58 3.28 9.81
C LEU A 108 -8.55 2.12 9.67
N ILE A 109 -8.15 0.92 10.12
CA ILE A 109 -9.01 -0.27 10.13
C ILE A 109 -10.16 -0.10 11.13
N GLU A 110 -9.90 0.44 12.32
CA GLU A 110 -10.94 0.69 13.33
C GLU A 110 -11.97 1.73 12.87
N ASP A 111 -11.51 2.78 12.19
CA ASP A 111 -12.38 3.81 11.61
C ASP A 111 -13.22 3.29 10.43
N GLY A 112 -12.61 2.46 9.56
CA GLY A 112 -13.30 1.79 8.45
C GLY A 112 -13.78 2.70 7.31
N SER A 113 -13.58 4.03 7.39
CA SER A 113 -14.09 4.95 6.36
C SER A 113 -13.45 4.75 5.00
N LEU A 114 -12.15 4.39 4.95
CA LEU A 114 -11.47 4.08 3.68
C LEU A 114 -12.00 2.81 3.04
N ASP A 115 -12.19 1.74 3.82
CA ASP A 115 -12.75 0.49 3.32
C ASP A 115 -14.19 0.68 2.83
N GLU A 116 -14.97 1.52 3.50
CA GLU A 116 -16.32 1.88 3.08
C GLU A 116 -16.32 2.67 1.77
N LEU A 117 -15.34 3.54 1.52
CA LEU A 117 -15.20 4.22 0.22
C LEU A 117 -14.91 3.22 -0.91
N VAL A 118 -14.03 2.24 -0.66
CA VAL A 118 -13.71 1.18 -1.63
C VAL A 118 -14.95 0.31 -1.87
N ARG A 119 -15.62 -0.15 -0.81
CA ARG A 119 -16.84 -0.97 -0.91
C ARG A 119 -17.93 -0.26 -1.73
N LYS A 120 -18.21 1.02 -1.44
CA LYS A 120 -19.17 1.82 -2.22
C LYS A 120 -18.79 1.95 -3.69
N ARG A 121 -17.49 2.05 -4.00
CA ARG A 121 -16.99 2.14 -5.37
C ARG A 121 -17.27 0.86 -6.17
N TYR A 122 -17.17 -0.31 -5.53
CA TYR A 122 -17.35 -1.61 -6.18
C TYR A 122 -18.70 -2.28 -5.93
N GLN A 123 -19.64 -1.63 -5.21
CA GLN A 123 -20.95 -2.20 -4.85
C GLN A 123 -21.81 -2.69 -6.02
N SER A 124 -21.54 -2.24 -7.26
CA SER A 124 -22.24 -2.76 -8.45
C SER A 124 -21.93 -4.22 -8.72
N PHE A 125 -20.78 -4.72 -8.25
CA PHE A 125 -20.41 -6.13 -8.36
C PHE A 125 -21.19 -7.02 -7.39
N ASP A 126 -21.77 -6.46 -6.32
CA ASP A 126 -22.67 -7.18 -5.40
C ASP A 126 -24.11 -7.36 -5.95
N THR A 127 -24.38 -6.88 -7.18
CA THR A 127 -25.69 -7.05 -7.84
C THR A 127 -25.76 -8.34 -8.65
N GLU A 128 -26.96 -8.75 -9.09
CA GLU A 128 -27.13 -9.98 -9.88
C GLU A 128 -26.23 -10.03 -11.13
N ILE A 129 -26.17 -8.93 -11.90
CA ILE A 129 -25.30 -8.85 -13.08
C ILE A 129 -23.82 -8.82 -12.69
N GLY A 130 -23.48 -8.08 -11.64
CA GLY A 130 -22.12 -7.93 -11.16
C GLY A 130 -21.52 -9.26 -10.71
N ALA A 131 -22.28 -9.99 -9.89
CA ALA A 131 -21.91 -11.31 -9.40
C ALA A 131 -21.82 -12.34 -10.54
N MET A 132 -22.68 -12.24 -11.56
CA MET A 132 -22.59 -13.07 -12.76
C MET A 132 -21.28 -12.81 -13.53
N ILE A 133 -20.87 -11.54 -13.65
CA ILE A 133 -19.61 -11.14 -14.30
C ILE A 133 -18.41 -11.67 -13.51
N GLU A 134 -18.35 -11.44 -12.19
CA GLU A 134 -17.25 -11.92 -11.34
C GLU A 134 -17.14 -13.45 -11.34
N ALA A 135 -18.27 -14.16 -11.42
CA ALA A 135 -18.28 -15.61 -11.51
C ALA A 135 -17.87 -16.15 -12.90
N GLY A 136 -17.53 -15.28 -13.87
CA GLY A 136 -17.17 -15.68 -15.23
C GLY A 136 -18.34 -16.28 -16.04
N LYS A 137 -19.59 -15.98 -15.64
CA LYS A 137 -20.80 -16.50 -16.29
C LYS A 137 -21.44 -15.54 -17.29
N GLY A 138 -20.94 -14.31 -17.37
CA GLY A 138 -21.36 -13.35 -18.38
C GLY A 138 -20.72 -13.65 -19.74
N ASP A 139 -21.54 -13.73 -20.78
CA ASP A 139 -21.10 -13.74 -22.17
C ASP A 139 -21.37 -12.39 -22.86
N PHE A 140 -20.73 -12.17 -24.00
CA PHE A 140 -20.84 -10.91 -24.72
C PHE A 140 -22.27 -10.65 -25.21
N GLU A 141 -23.02 -11.68 -25.61
CA GLU A 141 -24.41 -11.55 -26.08
C GLU A 141 -25.33 -11.04 -24.97
N THR A 142 -25.21 -11.59 -23.77
CA THR A 142 -25.99 -11.18 -22.59
C THR A 142 -25.63 -9.76 -22.16
N LEU A 143 -24.33 -9.43 -22.11
CA LEU A 143 -23.86 -8.11 -21.69
C LEU A 143 -24.22 -7.01 -22.71
N GLU A 144 -24.12 -7.29 -24.00
CA GLU A 144 -24.54 -6.37 -25.07
C GLU A 144 -26.02 -6.01 -24.92
N LYS A 145 -26.89 -7.02 -24.76
CA LYS A 145 -28.33 -6.78 -24.55
C LYS A 145 -28.58 -5.90 -23.32
N LYS A 146 -27.83 -6.12 -22.23
CA LYS A 146 -27.96 -5.33 -21.00
C LYS A 146 -27.53 -3.88 -21.18
N VAL A 147 -26.43 -3.63 -21.87
CA VAL A 147 -25.99 -2.26 -22.18
C VAL A 147 -27.03 -1.52 -23.04
N LEU A 148 -27.62 -2.19 -24.03
CA LEU A 148 -28.70 -1.60 -24.85
C LEU A 148 -29.98 -1.28 -24.04
N GLU A 149 -30.29 -2.08 -23.01
CA GLU A 149 -31.41 -1.84 -22.10
C GLU A 149 -31.16 -0.66 -21.13
N TRP A 150 -29.92 -0.48 -20.65
CA TRP A 150 -29.59 0.52 -19.63
C TRP A 150 -29.19 1.89 -20.17
N GLY A 151 -28.68 1.95 -21.41
CA GLY A 151 -28.17 3.19 -21.99
C GLY A 151 -26.85 3.64 -21.37
N GLU A 152 -26.60 4.95 -21.38
CA GLU A 152 -25.31 5.53 -20.97
C GLU A 152 -25.04 5.32 -19.46
N PRO A 153 -23.89 4.76 -19.07
CA PRO A 153 -23.56 4.57 -17.66
C PRO A 153 -23.31 5.91 -16.96
N THR A 154 -23.64 5.97 -15.68
CA THR A 154 -23.22 7.09 -14.82
C THR A 154 -21.85 6.80 -14.24
N VAL A 155 -20.94 7.78 -14.31
CA VAL A 155 -19.58 7.64 -13.77
C VAL A 155 -19.54 8.23 -12.35
N PRO A 156 -19.41 7.41 -11.29
CA PRO A 156 -19.32 7.92 -9.94
C PRO A 156 -17.96 8.61 -9.70
N SER A 157 -17.99 9.70 -8.93
CA SER A 157 -16.78 10.41 -8.47
C SER A 157 -15.88 9.48 -7.65
N GLY A 158 -14.55 9.52 -7.90
CA GLY A 158 -13.58 8.66 -7.21
C GLY A 158 -13.25 9.06 -5.77
N LYS A 159 -13.56 10.31 -5.37
CA LYS A 159 -13.35 10.82 -4.00
C LYS A 159 -11.90 10.72 -3.51
N GLN A 160 -10.93 10.91 -4.41
CA GLN A 160 -9.50 10.79 -4.10
C GLN A 160 -9.07 11.73 -2.96
N GLU A 161 -9.45 13.01 -3.02
CA GLU A 161 -9.07 14.01 -2.01
C GLU A 161 -9.72 13.74 -0.65
N LEU A 162 -10.91 13.13 -0.64
CA LEU A 162 -11.55 12.67 0.59
C LEU A 162 -10.80 11.47 1.17
N ALA A 163 -10.39 10.51 0.33
CA ALA A 163 -9.60 9.38 0.77
C ALA A 163 -8.25 9.83 1.36
N GLU A 164 -7.58 10.80 0.71
CA GLU A 164 -6.35 11.40 1.22
C GLU A 164 -6.56 12.12 2.56
N MET A 165 -7.65 12.88 2.71
CA MET A 165 -7.98 13.52 3.98
C MET A 165 -8.24 12.51 5.11
N LEU A 166 -8.97 11.43 4.83
CA LEU A 166 -9.22 10.35 5.79
C LEU A 166 -7.93 9.65 6.18
N PHE A 167 -7.08 9.32 5.19
CA PHE A 167 -5.76 8.75 5.44
C PHE A 167 -4.89 9.64 6.33
N GLN A 168 -4.80 10.93 6.01
CA GLN A 168 -4.02 11.91 6.78
C GLN A 168 -4.53 12.09 8.20
N SER A 169 -5.84 11.94 8.44
CA SER A 169 -6.42 12.07 9.78
C SER A 169 -5.96 10.97 10.76
N ALA A 170 -5.45 9.85 10.25
CA ALA A 170 -4.93 8.76 11.07
C ALA A 170 -3.42 8.85 11.36
N LEU A 171 -2.69 9.69 10.62
CA LEU A 171 -1.23 9.86 10.76
C LEU A 171 -0.86 10.43 12.13
#